data_AF-M5U765-F1
#
_entry.id   AF-M5U765-F1
#
_cell.length_a   1.000
_cell.length_b   1.000
_cell.length_c   1.000
_cell.angle_alpha   90.00
_cell.angle_beta   90.00
_cell.angle_gamma   90.00
#
_symmetry.space_group_name_H-M   'P 1'
#
loop_
_entity.id
_entity.type
_entity.pdbx_description
1 polymer ?
#
loop_
_entity_poly.entity_id
_entity_poly.type
_entity_poly.pdbx_seq_one_letter_code
_entity_poly.pdbx_strand_id
1 'polypeptide(L)'
;MSNRIFLSASFAALVCVAGISATAPLNAQEVVKAEPIKAEPTEAKPISPAKASPTVRPLSVTVGLITKNTIEGTLTDTTQLQMQTSFGTASIPLSEVAGVRFASADDATTTVVMLNGDSITGATDVKMITVETEWGTASINGPSIASIMFVPGLTWNSQSGLNGKRWTLSDDKPAQLPTDSQSTGSRPSTSPQPSRNTTRGNTLPPPSRSFQNSSQPFYPSR
;
A
#
# COMPACT_ATOMS: atom_id res chain seq x y z
N MET A 1 -35.65 14.65 26.66
CA MET A 1 -35.10 14.51 25.30
C MET A 1 -34.57 15.88 24.90
N SER A 2 -33.28 16.12 25.11
CA SER A 2 -32.69 17.45 24.93
C SER A 2 -31.68 17.44 23.81
N ASN A 3 -32.05 18.08 22.70
CA ASN A 3 -31.18 18.42 21.59
C ASN A 3 -30.08 19.38 22.07
N ARG A 4 -28.82 19.08 21.73
CA ARG A 4 -27.72 20.06 21.83
C ARG A 4 -27.05 20.20 20.47
N ILE A 5 -27.17 21.41 19.95
CA ILE A 5 -26.66 21.94 18.69
C ILE A 5 -25.17 22.27 18.90
N PHE A 6 -24.32 21.82 17.98
CA PHE A 6 -22.89 22.15 17.90
C PHE A 6 -22.71 23.54 17.28
N LEU A 7 -21.85 24.37 17.87
CA LEU A 7 -21.32 25.57 17.23
C LEU A 7 -19.83 25.36 16.93
N SER A 8 -19.54 25.32 15.64
CA SER A 8 -18.22 25.31 15.02
C SER A 8 -17.61 26.71 15.03
N ALA A 9 -16.31 26.82 15.32
CA ALA A 9 -15.54 28.03 15.10
C ALA A 9 -14.27 27.67 14.29
N SER A 10 -14.38 27.85 12.97
CA SER A 10 -13.26 27.85 12.03
C SER A 10 -12.51 29.18 12.15
N PHE A 11 -11.19 29.13 12.33
CA PHE A 11 -10.30 30.25 12.03
C PHE A 11 -9.42 29.89 10.83
N ALA A 12 -9.72 30.55 9.70
CA ALA A 12 -8.92 30.50 8.49
C ALA A 12 -7.82 31.57 8.58
N ALA A 13 -6.55 31.17 8.46
CA ALA A 13 -5.43 32.09 8.28
C ALA A 13 -4.92 31.97 6.84
N LEU A 14 -5.22 33.00 6.07
CA LEU A 14 -4.76 33.26 4.71
C LEU A 14 -3.33 33.83 4.78
N VAL A 15 -2.35 33.15 4.20
CA VAL A 15 -1.01 33.71 3.99
C VAL A 15 -0.71 33.73 2.49
N CYS A 16 -0.82 34.92 1.91
CA CYS A 16 -0.33 35.24 0.58
C CYS A 16 1.18 35.48 0.64
N VAL A 17 1.96 34.70 -0.12
CA VAL A 17 3.35 35.07 -0.43
C VAL A 17 3.45 35.33 -1.92
N ALA A 18 3.72 36.60 -2.25
CA ALA A 18 4.00 37.12 -3.57
C ALA A 18 5.51 37.36 -3.73
N GLY A 19 6.00 37.29 -4.97
CA GLY A 19 7.36 37.64 -5.39
C GLY A 19 8.29 36.42 -5.46
N ILE A 20 9.10 36.22 -6.49
CA ILE A 20 9.96 37.19 -7.18
C ILE A 20 10.18 36.75 -8.64
N SER A 21 10.04 37.70 -9.55
CA SER A 21 10.50 37.61 -10.95
C SER A 21 12.04 37.71 -10.99
N ALA A 22 12.70 36.83 -11.76
CA ALA A 22 14.10 37.01 -12.12
C ALA A 22 14.28 36.78 -13.63
N THR A 23 14.63 37.87 -14.31
CA THR A 23 14.99 38.00 -15.72
C THR A 23 16.47 37.70 -15.96
N ALA A 24 16.76 36.85 -16.97
CA ALA A 24 17.90 36.81 -17.92
C ALA A 24 19.36 36.91 -17.40
N PRO A 25 20.34 36.27 -18.10
CA PRO A 25 20.86 36.88 -19.32
C PRO A 25 21.13 35.91 -20.49
N LEU A 26 21.08 36.50 -21.69
CA LEU A 26 21.64 35.98 -22.93
C LEU A 26 23.10 35.57 -22.74
N ASN A 27 23.47 34.41 -23.29
CA ASN A 27 24.86 34.14 -23.63
C ASN A 27 24.96 33.94 -25.15
N ALA A 28 25.70 34.85 -25.78
CA ALA A 28 25.99 34.91 -27.19
C ALA A 28 27.43 34.41 -27.40
N GLN A 29 27.58 33.31 -28.13
CA GLN A 29 28.85 32.78 -28.60
C GLN A 29 28.51 31.73 -29.66
N GLU A 30 29.14 31.55 -30.81
CA GLU A 30 30.02 32.32 -31.69
C GLU A 30 29.97 31.52 -33.01
N VAL A 31 30.11 32.23 -34.12
CA VAL A 31 29.85 31.77 -35.48
C VAL A 31 30.87 30.71 -35.94
N VAL A 32 30.39 29.54 -36.37
CA VAL A 32 31.11 28.72 -37.37
C VAL A 32 30.27 28.66 -38.64
N LYS A 33 30.77 29.37 -39.64
CA LYS A 33 30.24 29.49 -41.00
C LYS A 33 30.46 28.16 -41.75
N ALA A 34 29.37 27.46 -42.05
CA ALA A 34 29.36 26.33 -42.97
C ALA A 34 28.54 26.69 -44.23
N GLU A 35 29.09 26.35 -45.38
CA GLU A 35 28.60 26.71 -46.72
C GLU A 35 27.25 26.04 -47.05
N PRO A 36 26.37 26.71 -47.82
CA PRO A 36 25.03 26.19 -48.11
C PRO A 36 25.08 25.13 -49.20
N ILE A 37 24.90 23.87 -48.83
CA ILE A 37 24.54 22.80 -49.77
C ILE A 37 23.04 22.92 -50.02
N LYS A 38 22.68 23.22 -51.26
CA LYS A 38 21.30 23.35 -51.75
C LYS A 38 20.66 21.95 -51.77
N ALA A 39 20.05 21.54 -50.66
CA ALA A 39 19.18 20.37 -50.60
C ALA A 39 17.72 20.82 -50.74
N GLU A 40 17.00 20.22 -51.68
CA GLU A 40 15.57 20.44 -51.90
C GLU A 40 14.78 20.15 -50.61
N PRO A 41 13.77 20.97 -50.26
CA PRO A 41 12.90 20.70 -49.12
C PRO A 41 11.99 19.52 -49.45
N THR A 42 12.40 18.31 -49.06
CA THR A 42 11.47 17.18 -48.99
C THR A 42 10.53 17.44 -47.82
N GLU A 43 9.29 17.77 -48.14
CA GLU A 43 8.17 17.99 -47.24
C GLU A 43 7.98 16.78 -46.30
N ALA A 44 8.49 16.88 -45.08
CA ALA A 44 8.35 15.84 -44.07
C ALA A 44 6.91 15.84 -43.56
N LYS A 45 6.10 14.93 -44.12
CA LYS A 45 4.75 14.63 -43.63
C LYS A 45 4.82 14.30 -42.12
N PRO A 46 4.06 14.98 -41.25
CA PRO A 46 4.04 14.67 -39.83
C PRO A 46 3.58 13.23 -39.64
N ILE A 47 4.47 12.37 -39.15
CA ILE A 47 4.15 11.00 -38.81
C ILE A 47 3.30 11.09 -37.54
N SER A 48 1.99 10.96 -37.71
CA SER A 48 1.02 10.95 -36.61
C SER A 48 1.45 9.87 -35.61
N PRO A 49 1.73 10.20 -34.33
CA PRO A 49 2.15 9.19 -33.37
C PRO A 49 1.01 8.18 -33.24
N ALA A 50 1.30 6.92 -33.62
CA ALA A 50 0.37 5.81 -33.44
C ALA A 50 0.02 5.74 -31.95
N LYS A 51 -1.19 6.19 -31.64
CA LYS A 51 -1.78 6.16 -30.29
C LYS A 51 -2.03 4.69 -29.97
N ALA A 52 -1.00 4.00 -29.49
CA ALA A 52 -1.13 2.66 -28.95
C ALA A 52 -2.11 2.74 -27.78
N SER A 53 -3.35 2.30 -28.00
CA SER A 53 -4.31 2.13 -26.93
C SER A 53 -3.77 0.97 -26.08
N PRO A 54 -3.33 1.21 -24.83
CA PRO A 54 -2.98 0.09 -23.97
C PRO A 54 -4.22 -0.77 -23.82
N THR A 55 -4.16 -2.03 -24.26
CA THR A 55 -5.19 -3.02 -23.99
C THR A 55 -5.18 -3.27 -22.49
N VAL A 56 -5.98 -2.49 -21.76
CA VAL A 56 -6.18 -2.62 -20.32
C VAL A 56 -6.77 -4.00 -20.06
N ARG A 57 -6.01 -4.87 -19.41
CA ARG A 57 -6.53 -6.15 -18.95
C ARG A 57 -7.50 -5.88 -17.80
N PRO A 58 -8.71 -6.47 -17.83
CA PRO A 58 -9.63 -6.32 -16.72
C PRO A 58 -8.98 -6.91 -15.45
N LEU A 59 -8.96 -6.15 -14.36
CA LEU A 59 -8.42 -6.58 -13.07
C LEU A 59 -9.57 -6.83 -12.10
N SER A 60 -9.77 -8.10 -11.71
CA SER A 60 -10.74 -8.46 -10.69
C SER A 60 -10.29 -7.94 -9.33
N VAL A 61 -11.20 -7.31 -8.60
CA VAL A 61 -10.93 -6.68 -7.31
C VAL A 61 -12.04 -6.93 -6.31
N THR A 62 -11.65 -7.03 -5.04
CA THR A 62 -12.55 -7.00 -3.88
C THR A 62 -12.31 -5.70 -3.13
N VAL A 63 -13.27 -4.79 -3.18
CA VAL A 63 -13.23 -3.51 -2.48
C VAL A 63 -13.92 -3.65 -1.13
N GLY A 64 -13.15 -3.51 -0.06
CA GLY A 64 -13.65 -3.38 1.31
C GLY A 64 -13.99 -1.93 1.61
N LEU A 65 -15.22 -1.67 2.05
CA LEU A 65 -15.69 -0.36 2.47
C LEU A 65 -15.46 -0.15 3.98
N ILE A 66 -15.41 1.11 4.40
CA ILE A 66 -15.32 1.48 5.83
C ILE A 66 -16.52 0.97 6.65
N THR A 67 -17.65 0.70 6.00
CA THR A 67 -18.86 0.15 6.61
C THR A 67 -18.81 -1.36 6.84
N LYS A 68 -17.67 -2.01 6.55
CA LYS A 68 -17.45 -3.47 6.59
C LYS A 68 -18.20 -4.26 5.51
N ASN A 69 -18.78 -3.56 4.53
CA ASN A 69 -19.32 -4.21 3.33
C ASN A 69 -18.21 -4.43 2.30
N THR A 70 -18.34 -5.45 1.48
CA THR A 70 -17.44 -5.75 0.37
C THR A 70 -18.17 -5.64 -0.96
N ILE A 71 -17.47 -5.16 -1.98
CA ILE A 71 -17.95 -5.10 -3.37
C ILE A 71 -16.92 -5.83 -4.22
N GLU A 72 -17.37 -6.83 -4.97
CA GLU A 72 -16.54 -7.60 -5.89
C GLU A 72 -16.89 -7.22 -7.32
N GLY A 73 -15.87 -7.13 -8.16
CA GLY A 73 -16.05 -6.84 -9.57
C GLY A 73 -14.72 -6.57 -10.26
N THR A 74 -14.78 -5.81 -11.35
CA THR A 74 -13.62 -5.56 -12.21
C THR A 74 -13.33 -4.07 -12.26
N LEU A 75 -12.09 -3.68 -11.97
CA LEU A 75 -11.68 -2.28 -12.01
C LEU A 75 -11.50 -1.83 -13.47
N THR A 76 -12.16 -0.74 -13.86
CA THR A 76 -12.13 -0.21 -15.24
C THR A 76 -11.42 1.13 -15.37
N ASP A 77 -11.29 1.90 -14.30
CA ASP A 77 -10.83 3.30 -14.35
C ASP A 77 -9.32 3.47 -14.57
N THR A 78 -8.51 2.65 -13.89
CA THR A 78 -7.06 2.85 -13.87
C THR A 78 -6.31 1.53 -13.80
N THR A 79 -5.10 1.55 -14.37
CA THR A 79 -4.13 0.44 -14.31
C THR A 79 -2.96 0.74 -13.36
N GLN A 80 -2.86 1.99 -12.89
CA GLN A 80 -1.75 2.45 -12.06
C GLN A 80 -2.29 3.21 -10.84
N LEU A 81 -1.63 3.00 -9.70
CA LEU A 81 -1.86 3.74 -8.48
C LEU A 81 -0.77 4.81 -8.34
N GLN A 82 -1.17 6.07 -8.31
CA GLN A 82 -0.26 7.17 -7.99
C GLN A 82 -0.22 7.39 -6.49
N MET A 83 0.97 7.37 -5.91
CA MET A 83 1.18 7.54 -4.48
C MET A 83 2.34 8.49 -4.21
N GLN A 84 2.16 9.39 -3.25
CA GLN A 84 3.21 10.22 -2.70
C GLN A 84 3.86 9.51 -1.51
N THR A 85 5.13 9.12 -1.68
CA THR A 85 5.96 8.55 -0.61
C THR A 85 6.90 9.62 -0.06
N SER A 86 7.60 9.31 1.03
CA SER A 86 8.67 10.17 1.56
C SER A 86 9.84 10.36 0.59
N PHE A 87 9.98 9.45 -0.37
CA PHE A 87 11.05 9.48 -1.38
C PHE A 87 10.62 10.16 -2.69
N GLY A 88 9.35 10.56 -2.81
CA GLY A 88 8.79 11.18 -4.01
C GLY A 88 7.49 10.53 -4.48
N THR A 89 7.03 10.95 -5.66
CA THR A 89 5.87 10.36 -6.34
C THR A 89 6.25 9.01 -6.94
N ALA A 90 5.46 7.98 -6.65
CA ALA A 90 5.58 6.65 -7.24
C ALA A 90 4.30 6.35 -8.06
N SER A 91 4.48 5.75 -9.24
CA SER A 91 3.38 5.17 -10.02
C SER A 91 3.54 3.66 -9.99
N ILE A 92 2.59 2.97 -9.33
CA ILE A 92 2.66 1.52 -9.09
C ILE A 92 1.64 0.83 -10.01
N PRO A 93 2.07 -0.09 -10.89
CA PRO A 93 1.13 -0.88 -11.69
C PRO A 93 0.26 -1.76 -10.81
N LEU A 94 -1.06 -1.70 -10.97
CA LEU A 94 -2.00 -2.50 -10.17
C LEU A 94 -1.86 -4.01 -10.44
N SER A 95 -1.27 -4.40 -11.56
CA SER A 95 -0.93 -5.79 -11.86
C SER A 95 0.12 -6.40 -10.93
N GLU A 96 0.89 -5.57 -10.21
CA GLU A 96 1.93 -6.01 -9.27
C GLU A 96 1.49 -5.86 -7.81
N VAL A 97 0.29 -5.34 -7.58
CA VAL A 97 -0.27 -5.07 -6.25
C VAL A 97 -1.13 -6.24 -5.82
N ALA A 98 -0.87 -6.76 -4.62
CA ALA A 98 -1.72 -7.76 -3.98
C ALA A 98 -2.93 -7.11 -3.29
N GLY A 99 -2.68 -5.98 -2.61
CA GLY A 99 -3.73 -5.20 -1.97
C GLY A 99 -3.29 -3.80 -1.58
N VAL A 100 -4.27 -2.90 -1.48
CA VAL A 100 -4.12 -1.52 -1.01
C VAL A 100 -4.98 -1.35 0.23
N ARG A 101 -4.40 -0.85 1.31
CA ARG A 101 -5.12 -0.45 2.52
C ARG A 101 -5.04 1.06 2.64
N PHE A 102 -6.19 1.73 2.61
CA PHE A 102 -6.26 3.19 2.68
C PHE A 102 -6.06 3.67 4.11
N ALA A 103 -5.65 4.94 4.23
CA ALA A 103 -5.54 5.60 5.53
C ALA A 103 -6.91 5.57 6.24
N SER A 104 -6.89 5.33 7.54
CA SER A 104 -8.07 5.25 8.40
C SER A 104 -7.82 6.01 9.71
N ALA A 105 -8.81 6.06 10.60
CA ALA A 105 -8.64 6.70 11.90
C ALA A 105 -7.50 6.07 12.73
N ASP A 106 -7.25 4.77 12.54
CA ASP A 106 -6.20 4.03 13.26
C ASP A 106 -4.84 4.05 12.53
N ASP A 107 -4.83 4.34 11.23
CA ASP A 107 -3.64 4.27 10.36
C ASP A 107 -3.54 5.54 9.51
N ALA A 108 -2.58 6.42 9.79
CA ALA A 108 -2.47 7.71 9.11
C ALA A 108 -2.01 7.62 7.64
N THR A 109 -1.49 6.48 7.18
CA THR A 109 -0.89 6.32 5.85
C THR A 109 -1.52 5.16 5.09
N THR A 110 -1.63 5.32 3.77
CA THR A 110 -2.01 4.21 2.88
C THR A 110 -0.86 3.24 2.76
N THR A 111 -1.15 1.95 2.82
CA THR A 111 -0.16 0.87 2.65
C THR A 111 -0.52 0.06 1.42
N VAL A 112 0.45 -0.11 0.52
CA VAL A 112 0.33 -0.97 -0.66
C VAL A 112 1.20 -2.19 -0.39
N VAL A 113 0.60 -3.38 -0.48
CA VAL A 113 1.33 -4.66 -0.41
C VAL A 113 1.41 -5.22 -1.83
N MET A 114 2.61 -5.50 -2.28
CA MET A 114 2.91 -6.05 -3.59
C MET A 114 2.80 -7.58 -3.60
N LEU A 115 2.70 -8.17 -4.79
CA LEU A 115 2.65 -9.62 -4.98
C LEU A 115 3.91 -10.35 -4.50
N ASN A 116 5.05 -9.65 -4.41
CA ASN A 116 6.29 -10.21 -3.87
C ASN A 116 6.35 -10.18 -2.32
N GLY A 117 5.33 -9.64 -1.65
CA GLY A 117 5.27 -9.49 -0.20
C GLY A 117 5.90 -8.22 0.34
N ASP A 118 6.51 -7.39 -0.51
CA ASP A 118 7.00 -6.08 -0.09
C ASP A 118 5.84 -5.12 0.14
N SER A 119 6.06 -4.13 1.02
CA SER A 119 5.07 -3.08 1.27
C SER A 119 5.67 -1.69 1.20
N ILE A 120 4.89 -0.77 0.63
CA ILE A 120 5.22 0.65 0.54
C ILE A 120 4.10 1.43 1.23
N THR A 121 4.50 2.43 2.01
CA THR A 121 3.56 3.36 2.65
C THR A 121 3.65 4.75 2.01
N GLY A 122 2.52 5.44 1.97
CA GLY A 122 2.44 6.79 1.42
C GLY A 122 1.04 7.39 1.51
N ALA A 123 0.87 8.53 0.85
CA ALA A 123 -0.41 9.18 0.66
C ALA A 123 -0.88 8.96 -0.78
N THR A 124 -2.13 8.55 -0.96
CA THR A 124 -2.75 8.41 -2.28
C THR A 124 -3.95 9.34 -2.37
N ASP A 125 -4.15 9.98 -3.52
CA ASP A 125 -5.36 10.78 -3.80
C ASP A 125 -6.27 9.97 -4.73
N VAL A 126 -7.00 9.02 -4.16
CA VAL A 126 -8.06 8.31 -4.88
C VAL A 126 -9.35 9.07 -4.63
N LYS A 127 -9.91 9.67 -5.68
CA LYS A 127 -11.18 10.42 -5.59
C LYS A 127 -12.39 9.51 -5.74
N MET A 128 -12.33 8.64 -6.74
CA MET A 128 -13.41 7.72 -7.10
C MET A 128 -12.80 6.50 -7.76
N ILE A 129 -13.44 5.35 -7.56
CA ILE A 129 -13.18 4.14 -8.34
C ILE A 129 -14.49 3.63 -8.92
N THR A 130 -14.42 3.13 -10.14
CA THR A 130 -15.51 2.49 -10.85
C THR A 130 -15.19 1.01 -10.99
N VAL A 131 -16.11 0.19 -10.47
CA VAL A 131 -16.02 -1.27 -10.46
C VAL A 131 -17.21 -1.81 -11.23
N GLU A 132 -16.95 -2.66 -12.21
CA GLU A 132 -17.97 -3.40 -12.95
C GLU A 132 -18.30 -4.67 -12.16
N THR A 133 -19.51 -4.72 -11.61
CA THR A 133 -20.05 -5.83 -10.80
C THR A 133 -21.07 -6.62 -11.62
N GLU A 134 -21.51 -7.77 -11.10
CA GLU A 134 -22.50 -8.62 -11.78
C GLU A 134 -23.88 -7.94 -11.98
N TRP A 135 -24.19 -6.95 -11.14
CA TRP A 135 -25.46 -6.21 -11.17
C TRP A 135 -25.34 -4.83 -11.83
N GLY A 136 -24.17 -4.45 -12.33
CA GLY A 136 -23.96 -3.21 -13.08
C GLY A 136 -22.66 -2.51 -12.74
N THR A 137 -22.63 -1.19 -12.88
CA THR A 137 -21.43 -0.38 -12.60
C THR A 137 -21.59 0.33 -11.25
N ALA A 138 -20.64 0.09 -10.34
CA ALA A 138 -20.59 0.72 -9.04
C ALA A 138 -19.51 1.83 -9.04
N SER A 139 -19.89 3.06 -8.69
CA SER A 139 -18.93 4.14 -8.46
C SER A 139 -18.80 4.39 -6.96
N ILE A 140 -17.59 4.24 -6.43
CA ILE A 140 -17.30 4.27 -5.00
C ILE A 140 -16.41 5.47 -4.72
N ASN A 141 -16.79 6.28 -3.73
CA ASN A 141 -16.02 7.43 -3.30
C ASN A 141 -14.74 6.98 -2.56
N GLY A 142 -13.60 7.56 -2.89
CA GLY A 142 -12.29 7.18 -2.34
C GLY A 142 -12.23 7.11 -0.81
N PRO A 143 -12.70 8.14 -0.08
CA PRO A 143 -12.73 8.13 1.39
C PRO A 143 -13.65 7.06 2.01
N SER A 144 -14.54 6.44 1.23
CA SER A 144 -15.39 5.34 1.71
C SER A 144 -14.74 3.97 1.58
N ILE A 145 -13.56 3.90 0.95
CA ILE A 145 -12.81 2.67 0.73
C ILE A 145 -11.87 2.44 1.92
N ALA A 146 -11.96 1.27 2.54
CA ALA A 146 -11.01 0.83 3.55
C ALA A 146 -9.83 0.08 2.92
N SER A 147 -10.12 -0.79 1.95
CA SER A 147 -9.08 -1.56 1.24
C SER A 147 -9.54 -2.02 -0.14
N ILE A 148 -8.60 -2.26 -1.05
CA ILE A 148 -8.82 -2.94 -2.32
C ILE A 148 -7.92 -4.16 -2.34
N MET A 149 -8.46 -5.33 -2.64
CA MET A 149 -7.72 -6.57 -2.81
C MET A 149 -7.75 -6.98 -4.28
N PHE A 150 -6.60 -7.36 -4.83
CA PHE A 150 -6.47 -7.86 -6.21
C PHE A 150 -6.32 -9.38 -6.27
N VAL A 151 -5.94 -10.00 -5.14
CA VAL A 151 -5.81 -11.45 -5.01
C VAL A 151 -6.87 -11.96 -4.04
N PRO A 152 -7.78 -12.85 -4.48
CA PRO A 152 -8.81 -13.41 -3.61
C PRO A 152 -8.20 -14.31 -2.54
N GLY A 153 -8.84 -14.38 -1.37
CA GLY A 153 -8.45 -15.28 -0.27
C GLY A 153 -7.35 -14.76 0.66
N LEU A 154 -6.77 -13.59 0.38
CA LEU A 154 -5.82 -12.94 1.27
C LEU A 154 -6.52 -12.15 2.37
N THR A 155 -5.93 -12.17 3.57
CA THR A 155 -6.39 -11.37 4.71
C THR A 155 -5.32 -10.39 5.18
N TRP A 156 -5.80 -9.21 5.57
CA TRP A 156 -4.96 -8.16 6.15
C TRP A 156 -4.56 -8.53 7.58
N ASN A 157 -3.26 -8.66 7.79
CA ASN A 157 -2.67 -8.92 9.09
C ASN A 157 -1.85 -7.71 9.52
N SER A 158 -2.02 -7.29 10.78
CA SER A 158 -1.20 -6.24 11.37
C SER A 158 -0.18 -6.84 12.31
N GLN A 159 1.08 -6.53 12.08
CA GLN A 159 2.18 -6.85 12.98
C GLN A 159 2.67 -5.57 13.63
N SER A 160 2.45 -5.45 14.94
CA SER A 160 2.99 -4.34 15.72
C SER A 160 4.46 -4.59 16.01
N GLY A 161 5.33 -3.68 15.58
CA GLY A 161 6.76 -3.71 15.83
C GLY A 161 7.30 -2.39 16.39
N LEU A 162 8.62 -2.33 16.58
CA LEU A 162 9.31 -1.13 17.08
C LEU A 162 9.13 0.08 16.14
N ASN A 163 8.88 -0.16 14.85
CA ASN A 163 8.66 0.87 13.83
C ASN A 163 7.17 1.16 13.59
N GLY A 164 6.30 0.82 14.54
CA GLY A 164 4.85 0.95 14.42
C GLY A 164 4.18 -0.28 13.80
N LYS A 165 2.99 -0.07 13.23
CA LYS A 165 2.15 -1.13 12.69
C LYS A 165 2.56 -1.41 11.24
N ARG A 166 2.93 -2.66 10.95
CA ARG A 166 3.20 -3.13 9.59
C ARG A 166 2.02 -3.97 9.12
N TRP A 167 1.51 -3.66 7.95
CA TRP A 167 0.45 -4.43 7.30
C TRP A 167 1.07 -5.45 6.35
N THR A 168 0.61 -6.68 6.47
CA THR A 168 0.98 -7.80 5.59
C THR A 168 -0.29 -8.49 5.10
N LEU A 169 -0.18 -9.20 3.98
CA LEU A 169 -1.23 -10.08 3.50
C LEU A 169 -0.81 -11.52 3.76
N SER A 170 -1.76 -12.37 4.14
CA SER A 170 -1.50 -13.79 4.34
C SER A 170 -2.71 -14.58 3.89
N ASP A 171 -2.49 -15.79 3.37
CA ASP A 171 -3.58 -16.71 3.09
C ASP A 171 -4.21 -17.12 4.41
N ASP A 172 -5.51 -16.90 4.56
CA ASP A 172 -6.26 -17.34 5.74
C ASP A 172 -6.59 -18.83 5.67
N LYS A 173 -5.87 -19.59 4.84
CA LYS A 173 -5.97 -21.05 4.84
C LYS A 173 -5.61 -21.48 6.25
N PRO A 174 -6.56 -22.02 7.05
CA PRO A 174 -6.21 -22.54 8.34
C PRO A 174 -5.12 -23.56 8.06
N ALA A 175 -3.96 -23.39 8.68
CA ALA A 175 -2.94 -24.41 8.68
C ALA A 175 -3.66 -25.67 9.19
N GLN A 176 -4.03 -26.56 8.28
CA GLN A 176 -4.42 -27.90 8.66
C GLN A 176 -3.19 -28.42 9.37
N LEU A 177 -3.26 -28.45 10.70
CA LEU A 177 -2.37 -29.24 11.52
C LEU A 177 -2.23 -30.58 10.80
N PRO A 178 -1.00 -31.07 10.53
CA PRO A 178 -0.84 -32.39 9.96
C PRO A 178 -1.62 -33.34 10.86
N THR A 179 -2.73 -33.87 10.34
CA THR A 179 -3.49 -34.90 11.02
C THR A 179 -2.62 -36.12 10.88
N ASP A 180 -1.82 -36.39 11.93
CA ASP A 180 -1.14 -37.65 12.12
C ASP A 180 -2.17 -38.75 11.92
N SER A 181 -2.16 -39.33 10.72
CA SER A 181 -2.96 -40.49 10.41
C SER A 181 -2.37 -41.62 11.23
N GLN A 182 -3.08 -41.98 12.30
CA GLN A 182 -2.98 -43.26 12.97
C GLN A 182 -3.02 -44.38 11.91
N SER A 183 -1.85 -44.91 11.55
CA SER A 183 -1.75 -46.29 11.08
C SER A 183 -1.34 -47.14 12.27
N THR A 184 -2.32 -47.84 12.83
CA THR A 184 -2.13 -48.99 13.71
C THR A 184 -1.33 -50.06 12.97
N GLY A 185 -0.07 -50.25 13.37
CA GLY A 185 0.82 -51.25 12.79
C GLY A 185 1.93 -51.61 13.76
N SER A 186 1.65 -52.54 14.68
CA SER A 186 2.60 -53.11 15.63
C SER A 186 3.80 -53.76 14.93
N ARG A 187 5.04 -53.35 15.27
CA ARG A 187 6.20 -54.25 15.26
C ARG A 187 7.39 -53.69 16.08
N PRO A 188 8.20 -54.56 16.72
CA PRO A 188 9.02 -54.19 17.86
C PRO A 188 10.47 -53.80 17.51
N SER A 189 11.00 -52.95 18.38
CA SER A 189 12.40 -52.74 18.82
C SER A 189 13.54 -53.47 18.10
N THR A 190 14.55 -52.69 17.68
CA THR A 190 15.97 -52.98 17.97
C THR A 190 16.82 -51.73 17.70
N SER A 191 17.32 -51.11 18.78
CA SER A 191 18.47 -50.20 18.76
C SER A 191 19.76 -51.00 18.47
N PRO A 192 20.84 -50.39 17.97
CA PRO A 192 21.73 -49.65 18.87
C PRO A 192 22.34 -48.35 18.30
N GLN A 193 22.46 -47.37 19.19
CA GLN A 193 23.35 -46.20 19.11
C GLN A 193 24.82 -46.65 19.30
N PRO A 194 25.83 -45.93 18.77
CA PRO A 194 26.56 -44.94 19.59
C PRO A 194 27.02 -43.68 18.78
N SER A 195 26.79 -42.44 19.24
CA SER A 195 27.54 -41.63 20.22
C SER A 195 28.75 -40.83 19.68
N ARG A 196 28.82 -39.55 20.10
CA ARG A 196 29.89 -38.52 20.07
C ARG A 196 29.83 -37.48 18.94
N ASN A 197 30.07 -36.18 19.15
CA ASN A 197 30.59 -35.47 20.33
C ASN A 197 30.17 -33.99 20.37
N THR A 198 30.08 -33.51 21.61
CA THR A 198 30.02 -32.15 22.16
C THR A 198 30.82 -31.03 21.47
N THR A 199 30.23 -29.84 21.39
CA THR A 199 30.93 -28.57 21.73
C THR A 199 29.97 -27.62 22.47
N ARG A 200 30.39 -27.27 23.69
CA ARG A 200 29.81 -26.31 24.64
C ARG A 200 29.92 -24.87 24.11
N GLY A 201 28.99 -24.00 24.51
CA GLY A 201 29.20 -22.55 24.44
C GLY A 201 28.01 -21.70 24.89
N ASN A 202 27.85 -21.55 26.20
CA ASN A 202 27.23 -20.43 26.93
C ASN A 202 25.75 -20.05 26.70
N THR A 203 24.91 -20.58 27.58
CA THR A 203 23.67 -19.99 28.09
C THR A 203 23.96 -18.82 29.04
N LEU A 204 23.41 -17.63 28.74
CA LEU A 204 23.15 -16.57 29.71
C LEU A 204 21.63 -16.43 29.87
N PRO A 205 21.06 -16.53 31.09
CA PRO A 205 19.65 -16.24 31.32
C PRO A 205 19.40 -14.71 31.33
N PRO A 206 18.29 -14.22 30.75
CA PRO A 206 17.91 -12.81 30.89
C PRO A 206 17.41 -12.52 32.32
N PRO A 207 17.73 -11.34 32.90
CA PRO A 207 17.24 -10.96 34.21
C PRO A 207 15.75 -10.61 34.17
N SER A 208 14.98 -11.27 35.04
CA SER A 208 13.60 -10.96 35.37
C SER A 208 13.48 -9.51 35.86
N ARG A 209 12.85 -8.64 35.08
CA ARG A 209 12.37 -7.34 35.54
C ARG A 209 10.88 -7.40 35.81
N SER A 210 10.55 -7.61 37.09
CA SER A 210 9.25 -7.30 37.67
C SER A 210 9.04 -5.79 37.67
N PHE A 211 8.19 -5.28 36.77
CA PHE A 211 7.59 -3.96 36.96
C PHE A 211 6.29 -4.14 37.74
N GLN A 212 6.37 -3.95 39.05
CA GLN A 212 5.25 -3.44 39.83
C GLN A 212 5.01 -2.01 39.34
N ASN A 213 3.89 -1.74 38.67
CA ASN A 213 3.40 -0.37 38.57
C ASN A 213 2.02 -0.27 39.21
N SER A 214 2.05 0.39 40.35
CA SER A 214 0.99 0.79 41.26
C SER A 214 -0.02 1.73 40.61
N SER A 215 -1.29 1.31 40.63
CA SER A 215 -2.44 2.05 41.17
C SER A 215 -2.48 3.59 41.09
N GLN A 216 -3.52 4.11 40.43
CA GLN A 216 -4.58 5.05 40.94
C GLN A 216 -4.96 6.10 39.87
N PRO A 217 -6.22 6.14 39.40
CA PRO A 217 -6.80 7.35 38.80
C PRO A 217 -7.30 8.30 39.90
N PHE A 218 -6.76 9.51 39.91
CA PHE A 218 -7.18 10.63 40.74
C PHE A 218 -8.44 11.27 40.09
N TYR A 219 -9.57 11.28 40.80
CA TYR A 219 -10.76 12.05 40.40
C TYR A 219 -10.74 13.42 41.09
N PRO A 220 -10.68 14.54 40.34
CA PRO A 220 -11.01 15.85 40.90
C PRO A 220 -12.52 16.08 40.81
N SER A 221 -13.15 16.23 41.97
CA SER A 221 -14.51 16.75 42.10
C SER A 221 -14.53 18.25 41.79
N ARG A 222 -15.37 18.68 40.84
CA ARG A 222 -16.17 19.90 40.90
C ARG A 222 -17.15 19.98 39.73
#